data_AF-A0A966ELE9-F1
#
_entry.id   AF-A0A966ELE9-F1
#
_cell.length_a   1.000
_cell.length_b   1.000
_cell.length_c   1.000
_cell.angle_alpha   90.00
_cell.angle_beta   90.00
_cell.angle_gamma   90.00
#
_symmetry.space_group_name_H-M   'P 1'
#
loop_
_entity.id
_entity.type
_entity.pdbx_description
1 polymer ?
#
loop_
_entity_poly.entity_id
_entity_poly.type
_entity_poly.pdbx_seq_one_letter_code
_entity_poly.pdbx_strand_id
1 'polypeptide(L)'
;MNATLPGPAANTEAIRLALQSWPDVEAYLKGCKGIIIPLGSTEQHGPTGAIGTDALTAEAVALELSRRSGVLVTPAQAYGMAEHHLGFAGTMSLQPATLMAVMHDLVLSLATHGFERIFVVNGHGGNMATTKAAFAQAYGTAASRGLPVASKLRCRLPNWFMAGPVMRQARELYGDREGQHATPSEIAVTLHLHDSLIAKQRPLPDPAPCGAIHGPADFRRRYPDGRMGSHPYLATAEHGAGLLDTAVTALREDLETFLSAA
;
A
#
# COMPACT_ATOMS: atom_id res chain seq x y z
N MET A 1 -0.90 10.83 -27.28
CA MET A 1 -0.46 9.42 -27.31
C MET A 1 -1.10 8.75 -26.12
N ASN A 2 -1.89 7.70 -26.32
CA ASN A 2 -2.42 6.91 -25.20
C ASN A 2 -1.23 6.34 -24.45
N ALA A 3 -1.11 6.62 -23.15
CA ALA A 3 -0.02 6.09 -22.36
C ALA A 3 -0.24 4.59 -22.18
N THR A 4 0.44 3.79 -23.00
CA THR A 4 0.59 2.34 -22.81
C THR A 4 1.64 2.09 -21.73
N LEU A 5 1.56 0.95 -21.05
CA LEU A 5 2.58 0.53 -20.09
C LEU A 5 3.98 0.58 -20.77
N PRO A 6 5.02 1.10 -20.10
CA PRO A 6 6.39 1.07 -20.61
C PRO A 6 6.86 -0.34 -21.03
N GLY A 7 6.31 -1.38 -20.40
CA GLY A 7 6.67 -2.78 -20.61
C GLY A 7 7.49 -3.32 -19.45
N PRO A 8 7.59 -4.65 -19.30
CA PRO A 8 8.27 -5.25 -18.16
C PRO A 8 9.74 -4.83 -18.10
N ALA A 9 10.23 -4.55 -16.89
CA ALA A 9 11.61 -4.16 -16.67
C ALA A 9 12.54 -5.37 -16.52
N ALA A 10 13.76 -5.24 -17.02
CA ALA A 10 14.76 -6.32 -16.98
C ALA A 10 15.25 -6.64 -15.54
N ASN A 11 15.22 -5.65 -14.65
CA ASN A 11 15.56 -5.83 -13.23
C ASN A 11 14.81 -4.78 -12.37
N THR A 12 14.80 -5.02 -11.06
CA THR A 12 14.13 -4.15 -10.08
C THR A 12 14.83 -2.80 -9.92
N GLU A 13 16.12 -2.69 -10.20
CA GLU A 13 16.83 -1.41 -10.05
C GLU A 13 16.36 -0.36 -11.05
N ALA A 14 16.11 -0.79 -12.30
CA ALA A 14 15.63 0.05 -13.39
C ALA A 14 14.27 0.71 -13.11
N ILE A 15 13.49 0.21 -12.15
CA ILE A 15 12.17 0.74 -11.83
C ILE A 15 12.14 1.59 -10.56
N ARG A 16 13.17 1.54 -9.72
CA ARG A 16 13.19 2.26 -8.44
C ARG A 16 13.67 3.68 -8.69
N LEU A 17 12.79 4.66 -8.44
CA LEU A 17 13.13 6.09 -8.50
C LEU A 17 14.36 6.41 -7.64
N ALA A 18 14.51 5.73 -6.50
CA ALA A 18 15.65 5.88 -5.59
C ALA A 18 17.02 5.56 -6.23
N LEU A 19 17.02 4.85 -7.35
CA LEU A 19 18.22 4.44 -8.09
C LEU A 19 18.32 5.11 -9.48
N GLN A 20 17.44 6.07 -9.77
CA GLN A 20 17.47 6.84 -11.01
C GLN A 20 18.19 8.17 -10.79
N SER A 21 18.95 8.63 -11.79
CA SER A 21 19.41 10.01 -11.85
C SER A 21 18.29 10.92 -12.40
N TRP A 22 18.33 12.23 -12.09
CA TRP A 22 17.30 13.15 -12.58
C TRP A 22 17.17 13.19 -14.12
N PRO A 23 18.24 13.04 -14.94
CA PRO A 23 18.09 12.92 -16.39
C PRO A 23 17.39 11.63 -16.83
N ASP A 24 17.55 10.52 -16.10
CA ASP A 24 16.83 9.27 -16.39
C ASP A 24 15.32 9.47 -16.21
N VAL A 25 14.92 10.23 -15.18
CA VAL A 25 13.52 10.58 -14.92
C VAL A 25 12.97 11.51 -16.02
N GLU A 26 13.74 12.49 -16.49
CA GLU A 26 13.35 13.31 -17.63
C GLU A 26 13.18 12.48 -18.92
N ALA A 27 14.06 11.52 -19.15
CA ALA A 27 13.94 10.60 -20.28
C ALA A 27 12.69 9.72 -20.16
N TYR A 28 12.43 9.15 -18.98
CA TYR A 28 11.23 8.37 -18.68
C TYR A 28 9.94 9.15 -18.98
N LEU A 29 9.89 10.42 -18.56
CA LEU A 29 8.74 11.30 -18.74
C LEU A 29 8.42 11.60 -20.22
N LYS A 30 9.32 11.32 -21.17
CA LYS A 30 9.02 11.43 -22.61
C LYS A 30 8.08 10.31 -23.08
N GLY A 31 8.12 9.15 -22.43
CA GLY A 31 7.32 7.97 -22.79
C GLY A 31 6.15 7.70 -21.84
N CYS A 32 6.32 7.91 -20.53
CA CYS A 32 5.31 7.58 -19.53
C CYS A 32 5.13 8.72 -18.52
N LYS A 33 3.87 8.99 -18.16
CA LYS A 33 3.49 10.03 -17.18
C LYS A 33 3.00 9.46 -15.85
N GLY A 34 3.18 8.15 -15.66
CA GLY A 34 2.75 7.38 -14.50
C GLY A 34 3.84 7.25 -13.45
N ILE A 35 3.44 7.11 -12.18
CA ILE A 35 4.34 6.71 -11.10
C ILE A 35 3.56 5.98 -10.00
N ILE A 36 4.22 5.02 -9.35
CA ILE A 36 3.68 4.24 -8.25
C ILE A 36 4.27 4.76 -6.92
N ILE A 37 3.42 4.97 -5.91
CA ILE A 37 3.83 5.28 -4.53
C ILE A 37 3.40 4.11 -3.63
N PRO A 38 4.33 3.35 -3.02
CA PRO A 38 3.98 2.41 -1.97
C PRO A 38 3.68 3.18 -0.68
N LEU A 39 2.48 3.00 -0.13
CA LEU A 39 2.02 3.64 1.11
C LEU A 39 1.59 2.56 2.10
N GLY A 40 2.32 2.43 3.21
CA GLY A 40 2.03 1.46 4.26
C GLY A 40 1.77 2.12 5.61
N SER A 41 2.20 1.41 6.65
CA SER A 41 2.15 1.83 8.05
C SER A 41 3.22 1.09 8.86
N THR A 42 3.47 1.59 10.06
CA THR A 42 4.33 0.96 11.07
C THR A 42 3.48 0.78 12.33
N GLU A 43 2.84 -0.38 12.46
CA GLU A 43 1.82 -0.64 13.48
C GLU A 43 1.77 -2.11 13.91
N GLN A 44 1.30 -2.33 15.14
CA GLN A 44 1.16 -3.67 15.70
C GLN A 44 0.35 -4.60 14.76
N HIS A 45 0.76 -5.85 14.62
CA HIS A 45 0.04 -6.88 13.85
C HIS A 45 -0.13 -8.16 14.69
N GLY A 46 -0.64 -7.97 15.91
CA GLY A 46 -0.84 -9.04 16.86
C GLY A 46 0.46 -9.63 17.42
N PRO A 47 0.38 -10.78 18.15
CA PRO A 47 1.53 -11.36 18.84
C PRO A 47 2.59 -12.03 17.95
N THR A 48 2.31 -12.21 16.65
CA THR A 48 3.17 -12.95 15.70
C THR A 48 3.48 -12.18 14.42
N GLY A 49 2.72 -11.12 14.10
CA GLY A 49 2.95 -10.30 12.92
C GLY A 49 4.09 -9.31 13.07
N ALA A 50 4.69 -8.92 11.95
CA ALA A 50 5.69 -7.87 11.92
C ALA A 50 5.02 -6.50 12.07
N ILE A 51 5.66 -5.56 12.78
CA ILE A 51 5.13 -4.18 12.89
C ILE A 51 5.10 -3.47 11.53
N GLY A 52 5.97 -3.88 10.60
CA GLY A 52 6.04 -3.31 9.26
C GLY A 52 5.14 -3.97 8.22
N THR A 53 4.19 -4.84 8.59
CA THR A 53 3.37 -5.63 7.63
C THR A 53 2.81 -4.77 6.49
N ASP A 54 2.20 -3.63 6.80
CA ASP A 54 1.59 -2.76 5.78
C ASP A 54 2.62 -2.14 4.84
N ALA A 55 3.76 -1.70 5.37
CA ALA A 55 4.84 -1.14 4.57
C ALA A 55 5.51 -2.20 3.68
N LEU A 56 5.79 -3.38 4.25
CA LEU A 56 6.41 -4.51 3.54
C LEU A 56 5.51 -5.02 2.41
N THR A 57 4.21 -5.18 2.68
CA THR A 57 3.26 -5.67 1.67
C THR A 57 3.01 -4.62 0.58
N ALA A 58 2.82 -3.35 0.94
CA ALA A 58 2.66 -2.28 -0.05
C ALA A 58 3.89 -2.14 -0.95
N GLU A 59 5.10 -2.19 -0.38
CA GLU A 59 6.36 -2.13 -1.13
C GLU A 59 6.51 -3.35 -2.05
N ALA A 60 6.28 -4.57 -1.55
CA ALA A 60 6.39 -5.79 -2.35
C ALA A 60 5.42 -5.78 -3.54
N VAL A 61 4.15 -5.43 -3.31
CA VAL A 61 3.14 -5.32 -4.37
C VAL A 61 3.55 -4.25 -5.38
N ALA A 62 3.99 -3.07 -4.92
CA ALA A 62 4.39 -1.98 -5.79
C ALA A 62 5.63 -2.32 -6.64
N LEU A 63 6.66 -2.95 -6.05
CA LEU A 63 7.87 -3.37 -6.76
C LEU A 63 7.55 -4.43 -7.83
N GLU A 64 6.74 -5.43 -7.50
CA GLU A 64 6.40 -6.49 -8.44
C GLU A 64 5.45 -5.99 -9.55
N LEU A 65 4.48 -5.13 -9.21
CA LEU A 65 3.65 -4.42 -10.19
C LEU A 65 4.51 -3.56 -11.13
N SER A 66 5.46 -2.84 -10.57
CA SER A 66 6.41 -1.99 -11.29
C SER A 66 7.31 -2.83 -12.21
N ARG A 67 7.80 -3.98 -11.76
CA ARG A 67 8.58 -4.93 -12.59
C ARG A 67 7.78 -5.44 -13.78
N ARG A 68 6.48 -5.71 -13.62
CA ARG A 68 5.58 -6.19 -14.71
C ARG A 68 5.08 -5.10 -15.66
N SER A 69 5.19 -3.83 -15.27
CA SER A 69 4.64 -2.69 -16.01
C SER A 69 5.71 -1.74 -16.58
N GLY A 70 6.87 -1.68 -15.95
CA GLY A 70 7.94 -0.70 -16.20
C GLY A 70 7.63 0.71 -15.67
N VAL A 71 6.57 0.88 -14.88
CA VAL A 71 6.22 2.18 -14.27
C VAL A 71 7.12 2.43 -13.07
N LEU A 72 7.75 3.60 -12.97
CA LEU A 72 8.63 3.92 -11.85
C LEU A 72 7.91 3.85 -10.50
N VAL A 73 8.64 3.43 -9.46
CA VAL A 73 8.16 3.36 -8.08
C VAL A 73 9.02 4.23 -7.15
N THR A 74 8.38 5.01 -6.28
CA THR A 74 9.07 5.83 -5.27
C THR A 74 9.62 4.98 -4.13
N PRO A 75 10.47 5.53 -3.25
CA PRO A 75 10.65 4.97 -1.91
C PRO A 75 9.30 4.76 -1.21
N ALA A 76 9.20 3.72 -0.38
CA ALA A 76 8.00 3.45 0.38
C ALA A 76 7.76 4.51 1.47
N GLN A 77 6.52 5.00 1.56
CA GLN A 77 6.05 5.80 2.71
C GLN A 77 5.66 4.84 3.82
N ALA A 78 6.60 4.53 4.71
CA ALA A 78 6.45 3.51 5.75
C ALA A 78 5.61 3.95 6.97
N TYR A 79 5.30 5.24 7.08
CA TYR A 79 4.51 5.81 8.18
C TYR A 79 3.17 6.34 7.66
N GLY A 80 2.08 5.81 8.20
CA GLY A 80 0.69 6.12 7.84
C GLY A 80 -0.11 6.72 9.00
N MET A 81 -1.44 6.68 8.88
CA MET A 81 -2.38 7.08 9.94
C MET A 81 -2.86 5.83 10.69
N ALA A 82 -2.21 5.57 11.82
CA ALA A 82 -2.33 4.37 12.65
C ALA A 82 -2.64 4.70 14.12
N GLU A 83 -3.27 5.86 14.39
CA GLU A 83 -3.42 6.37 15.77
C GLU A 83 -4.12 5.39 16.70
N HIS A 84 -5.08 4.63 16.19
CA HIS A 84 -5.81 3.61 16.92
C HIS A 84 -4.91 2.45 17.39
N HIS A 85 -3.71 2.28 16.83
CA HIS A 85 -2.73 1.28 17.25
C HIS A 85 -1.70 1.80 18.26
N LEU A 86 -1.73 3.09 18.65
CA LEU A 86 -0.79 3.67 19.63
C LEU A 86 -0.93 3.10 21.05
N GLY A 87 -1.94 2.26 21.30
CA GLY A 87 -2.03 1.45 22.52
C GLY A 87 -0.95 0.36 22.60
N PHE A 88 -0.25 0.05 21.51
CA PHE A 88 0.73 -1.04 21.41
C PHE A 88 2.13 -0.50 21.12
N ALA A 89 3.12 -1.06 21.80
CA ALA A 89 4.51 -0.63 21.67
C ALA A 89 5.07 -0.90 20.27
N GLY A 90 5.83 0.06 19.75
CA GLY A 90 6.47 0.00 18.43
C GLY A 90 5.63 0.58 17.28
N THR A 91 4.34 0.84 17.49
CA THR A 91 3.52 1.61 16.54
C THR A 91 4.04 3.04 16.40
N MET A 92 4.14 3.52 15.16
CA MET A 92 4.47 4.90 14.82
C MET A 92 3.40 5.43 13.85
N SER A 93 2.67 6.47 14.28
CA SER A 93 1.58 7.05 13.50
C SER A 93 1.84 8.51 13.17
N LEU A 94 1.59 8.90 11.93
CA LEU A 94 1.34 10.29 11.57
C LEU A 94 -0.07 10.68 12.02
N GLN A 95 -0.24 11.95 12.39
CA GLN A 95 -1.57 12.53 12.54
C GLN A 95 -2.25 12.59 11.17
N PRO A 96 -3.60 12.53 11.08
CA PRO A 96 -4.31 12.70 9.82
C PRO A 96 -3.86 13.95 9.04
N ALA A 97 -3.74 15.10 9.72
CA ALA A 97 -3.29 16.33 9.08
C ALA A 97 -1.85 16.23 8.53
N THR A 98 -0.97 15.50 9.21
CA THR A 98 0.42 15.29 8.79
C THR A 98 0.52 14.37 7.59
N LEU A 99 -0.17 13.21 7.59
CA LEU A 99 -0.19 12.32 6.42
C LEU A 99 -0.84 13.03 5.22
N MET A 100 -1.88 13.84 5.44
CA MET A 100 -2.48 14.65 4.38
C MET A 100 -1.46 15.62 3.78
N ALA A 101 -0.70 16.34 4.61
CA ALA A 101 0.35 17.25 4.15
C ALA A 101 1.46 16.51 3.38
N VAL A 102 1.93 15.36 3.89
CA VAL A 102 2.94 14.54 3.20
C VAL A 102 2.45 14.11 1.82
N MET A 103 1.27 13.49 1.73
CA MET A 103 0.75 13.02 0.44
C MET A 103 0.46 14.16 -0.53
N HIS A 104 -0.03 15.30 -0.01
CA HIS A 104 -0.22 16.51 -0.80
C HIS A 104 1.09 17.00 -1.42
N ASP A 105 2.16 17.09 -0.63
CA ASP A 105 3.45 17.60 -1.08
C ASP A 105 4.14 16.64 -2.06
N LEU A 106 4.04 15.32 -1.83
CA LEU A 106 4.54 14.31 -2.76
C LEU A 106 3.81 14.39 -4.11
N VAL A 107 2.47 14.49 -4.10
CA VAL A 107 1.67 14.61 -5.32
C VAL A 107 2.03 15.87 -6.10
N LEU A 108 2.15 17.02 -5.42
CA LEU A 108 2.49 18.28 -6.09
C LEU A 108 3.92 18.31 -6.61
N SER A 109 4.87 17.70 -5.92
CA SER A 109 6.25 17.59 -6.38
C SER A 109 6.32 16.77 -7.68
N LEU A 110 5.66 15.62 -7.72
CA LEU A 110 5.56 14.79 -8.92
C LEU A 110 4.82 15.53 -10.06
N ALA A 111 3.71 16.19 -9.76
CA ALA A 111 2.99 16.99 -10.74
C ALA A 111 3.85 18.14 -11.32
N THR A 112 4.68 18.77 -10.49
CA THR A 112 5.60 19.85 -10.91
C THR A 112 6.60 19.35 -11.96
N HIS A 113 7.07 18.11 -11.84
CA HIS A 113 7.99 17.49 -12.81
C HIS A 113 7.29 16.94 -14.06
N GLY A 114 5.95 16.91 -14.09
CA GLY A 114 5.18 16.50 -15.25
C GLY A 114 4.58 15.10 -15.18
N PHE A 115 4.55 14.46 -14.01
CA PHE A 115 3.74 13.26 -13.79
C PHE A 115 2.24 13.63 -13.80
N GLU A 116 1.43 12.84 -14.50
CA GLU A 116 -0.02 13.08 -14.67
C GLU A 116 -0.88 12.01 -13.99
N ARG A 117 -0.28 10.85 -13.67
CA ARG A 117 -0.98 9.65 -13.17
C ARG A 117 -0.23 9.11 -11.95
N ILE A 118 -0.77 9.33 -10.75
CA ILE A 118 -0.15 8.91 -9.49
C ILE A 118 -0.93 7.74 -8.91
N PHE A 119 -0.30 6.57 -8.84
CA PHE A 119 -0.93 5.33 -8.42
C PHE A 119 -0.38 4.90 -7.05
N VAL A 120 -1.17 5.06 -5.99
CA VAL A 120 -0.74 4.84 -4.62
C VAL A 120 -1.17 3.45 -4.16
N VAL A 121 -0.24 2.50 -4.15
CA VAL A 121 -0.48 1.13 -3.66
C VAL A 121 -0.51 1.17 -2.14
N ASN A 122 -1.69 0.99 -1.57
CA ASN A 122 -1.91 1.13 -0.13
C ASN A 122 -1.96 -0.23 0.58
N GLY A 123 -1.19 -0.33 1.67
CA GLY A 123 -1.14 -1.47 2.57
C GLY A 123 -2.04 -1.35 3.80
N HIS A 124 -2.48 -0.14 4.17
CA HIS A 124 -3.19 0.09 5.44
C HIS A 124 -4.56 0.75 5.28
N GLY A 125 -5.61 0.16 5.85
CA GLY A 125 -6.96 0.74 5.86
C GLY A 125 -7.03 2.14 6.46
N GLY A 126 -6.25 2.44 7.51
CA GLY A 126 -6.24 3.74 8.18
C GLY A 126 -5.84 4.92 7.28
N ASN A 127 -5.04 4.66 6.24
CA ASN A 127 -4.60 5.70 5.30
C ASN A 127 -5.71 6.20 4.37
N MET A 128 -6.78 5.41 4.15
CA MET A 128 -7.70 5.60 3.03
C MET A 128 -8.40 6.96 3.02
N ALA A 129 -8.94 7.40 4.17
CA ALA A 129 -9.67 8.66 4.26
C ALA A 129 -8.73 9.86 4.06
N THR A 130 -7.62 9.85 4.78
CA THR A 130 -6.62 10.92 4.79
C THR A 130 -5.97 11.12 3.43
N THR A 131 -5.57 10.02 2.76
CA THR A 131 -4.93 10.10 1.44
C THR A 131 -5.89 10.58 0.36
N LYS A 132 -7.17 10.17 0.41
CA LYS A 132 -8.20 10.71 -0.50
C LYS A 132 -8.44 12.21 -0.31
N ALA A 133 -8.44 12.69 0.94
CA ALA A 133 -8.51 14.12 1.23
C ALA A 133 -7.29 14.86 0.67
N ALA A 134 -6.09 14.30 0.83
CA ALA A 134 -4.86 14.85 0.28
C ALA A 134 -4.91 14.99 -1.25
N PHE A 135 -5.44 13.98 -1.96
CA PHE A 135 -5.61 14.05 -3.41
C PHE A 135 -6.54 15.19 -3.82
N ALA A 136 -7.69 15.33 -3.17
CA ALA A 136 -8.63 16.41 -3.45
C ALA A 136 -7.98 17.79 -3.25
N GLN A 137 -7.24 17.98 -2.16
CA GLN A 137 -6.49 19.20 -1.90
C GLN A 137 -5.39 19.45 -2.95
N ALA A 138 -4.67 18.41 -3.36
CA ALA A 138 -3.60 18.53 -4.34
C ALA A 138 -4.12 18.94 -5.72
N TYR A 139 -5.29 18.46 -6.15
CA TYR A 139 -5.90 18.90 -7.41
C TYR A 139 -6.22 20.40 -7.41
N GLY A 140 -6.86 20.90 -6.35
CA GLY A 140 -7.15 22.32 -6.20
C GLY A 140 -5.88 23.16 -6.15
N THR A 141 -4.86 22.69 -5.44
CA THR A 141 -3.58 23.38 -5.32
C THR A 141 -2.83 23.41 -6.66
N ALA A 142 -2.77 22.29 -7.39
CA ALA A 142 -2.15 22.22 -8.71
C ALA A 142 -2.81 23.20 -9.70
N ALA A 143 -4.14 23.29 -9.69
CA ALA A 143 -4.88 24.24 -10.51
C ALA A 143 -4.59 25.70 -10.11
N SER A 144 -4.64 26.02 -8.80
CA SER A 144 -4.38 27.38 -8.30
C SER A 144 -2.97 27.88 -8.60
N ARG A 145 -1.99 26.97 -8.63
CA ARG A 145 -0.59 27.26 -8.97
C ARG A 145 -0.33 27.29 -10.49
N GLY A 146 -1.33 26.98 -11.31
CA GLY A 146 -1.18 26.93 -12.77
C GLY A 146 -0.21 25.85 -13.24
N LEU A 147 -0.11 24.71 -12.53
CA LEU A 147 0.80 23.64 -12.95
C LEU A 147 0.40 23.10 -14.35
N PRO A 148 1.35 22.88 -15.28
CA PRO A 148 1.03 22.45 -16.65
C PRO A 148 0.18 21.17 -16.73
N VAL A 149 0.35 20.26 -15.76
CA VAL A 149 -0.39 18.99 -15.70
C VAL A 149 -1.71 19.07 -14.93
N ALA A 150 -2.09 20.22 -14.36
CA ALA A 150 -3.17 20.32 -13.39
C ALA A 150 -4.52 19.76 -13.90
N SER A 151 -4.90 20.05 -15.14
CA SER A 151 -6.15 19.56 -15.74
C SER A 151 -6.16 18.04 -15.97
N LYS A 152 -4.97 17.46 -16.14
CA LYS A 152 -4.77 16.04 -16.39
C LYS A 152 -4.43 15.26 -15.12
N LEU A 153 -4.00 15.90 -14.03
CA LEU A 153 -3.55 15.20 -12.83
C LEU A 153 -4.66 14.28 -12.29
N ARG A 154 -4.34 12.99 -12.14
CA ARG A 154 -5.21 12.00 -11.49
C ARG A 154 -4.38 11.22 -10.48
N CYS A 155 -4.97 10.95 -9.33
CA CYS A 155 -4.46 10.05 -8.31
C CYS A 155 -5.42 8.88 -8.11
N ARG A 156 -4.88 7.69 -7.86
CA ARG A 156 -5.65 6.47 -7.55
C ARG A 156 -5.06 5.80 -6.32
N LEU A 157 -5.92 5.24 -5.45
CA LEU A 157 -5.52 4.58 -4.20
C LEU A 157 -6.06 3.14 -4.17
N PRO A 158 -5.49 2.21 -4.95
CA PRO A 158 -5.78 0.79 -4.80
C PRO A 158 -5.26 0.27 -3.45
N ASN A 159 -6.14 -0.37 -2.69
CA ASN A 159 -5.76 -1.12 -1.50
C ASN A 159 -5.60 -2.58 -1.91
N TRP A 160 -4.38 -3.11 -1.87
CA TRP A 160 -4.10 -4.45 -2.44
C TRP A 160 -4.98 -5.54 -1.81
N PHE A 161 -5.18 -5.45 -0.49
CA PHE A 161 -6.02 -6.36 0.30
C PHE A 161 -7.53 -6.26 0.00
N MET A 162 -7.97 -5.17 -0.64
CA MET A 162 -9.38 -5.00 -1.07
C MET A 162 -9.61 -5.32 -2.54
N ALA A 163 -8.59 -5.78 -3.27
CA ALA A 163 -8.77 -6.22 -4.65
C ALA A 163 -9.71 -7.44 -4.67
N GLY A 164 -10.73 -7.43 -5.53
CA GLY A 164 -11.74 -8.49 -5.62
C GLY A 164 -11.15 -9.91 -5.69
N PRO A 165 -10.15 -10.18 -6.56
CA PRO A 165 -9.46 -11.46 -6.60
C PRO A 165 -8.76 -11.84 -5.30
N VAL A 166 -8.10 -10.90 -4.62
CA VAL A 166 -7.41 -11.12 -3.34
C VAL A 166 -8.40 -11.48 -2.24
N MET A 167 -9.51 -10.74 -2.13
CA MET A 167 -10.56 -11.04 -1.14
C MET A 167 -11.19 -12.42 -1.37
N ARG A 168 -11.38 -12.83 -2.63
CA ARG A 168 -11.88 -14.19 -2.95
C ARG A 168 -10.89 -15.26 -2.52
N GLN A 169 -9.62 -15.10 -2.88
CA GLN A 169 -8.57 -16.05 -2.51
C GLN A 169 -8.40 -16.16 -0.99
N ALA A 170 -8.39 -15.02 -0.27
CA ALA A 170 -8.32 -15.01 1.19
C ALA A 170 -9.53 -15.72 1.82
N ARG A 171 -10.74 -15.52 1.27
CA ARG A 171 -11.94 -16.23 1.73
C ARG A 171 -11.87 -17.73 1.47
N GLU A 172 -11.34 -18.16 0.34
CA GLU A 172 -11.14 -19.58 0.01
C GLU A 172 -10.13 -20.25 0.95
N LEU A 173 -9.05 -19.55 1.30
CA LEU A 173 -7.99 -20.06 2.18
C LEU A 173 -8.41 -20.08 3.65
N TYR A 174 -9.10 -19.04 4.12
CA TYR A 174 -9.25 -18.78 5.56
C TYR A 174 -10.70 -18.71 6.04
N GLY A 175 -11.67 -18.56 5.14
CA GLY A 175 -13.09 -18.41 5.46
C GLY A 175 -13.33 -17.26 6.44
N ASP A 176 -14.13 -17.52 7.48
CA ASP A 176 -14.48 -16.52 8.50
C ASP A 176 -13.33 -16.22 9.48
N ARG A 177 -12.16 -16.86 9.31
CA ARG A 177 -10.97 -16.66 10.15
C ARG A 177 -9.96 -15.65 9.58
N GLU A 178 -10.29 -15.01 8.45
CA GLU A 178 -9.51 -13.91 7.87
C GLU A 178 -9.46 -12.71 8.82
N GLY A 179 -10.61 -12.27 9.34
CA GLY A 179 -10.70 -11.10 10.21
C GLY A 179 -10.51 -9.78 9.47
N GLN A 180 -10.04 -8.74 10.18
CA GLN A 180 -9.88 -7.38 9.66
C GLN A 180 -8.51 -6.74 9.96
N HIS A 181 -7.72 -7.31 10.89
CA HIS A 181 -6.41 -6.79 11.28
C HIS A 181 -5.53 -7.92 11.80
N ALA A 182 -4.25 -7.93 11.45
CA ALA A 182 -3.35 -9.08 11.64
C ALA A 182 -3.91 -10.35 10.97
N THR A 183 -4.45 -10.19 9.76
CA THR A 183 -5.10 -11.25 8.99
C THR A 183 -4.11 -12.32 8.54
N PRO A 184 -4.51 -13.58 8.38
CA PRO A 184 -3.63 -14.58 7.81
C PRO A 184 -3.19 -14.26 6.37
N SER A 185 -3.96 -13.51 5.58
CA SER A 185 -3.54 -13.12 4.23
C SER A 185 -2.33 -12.17 4.21
N GLU A 186 -2.33 -11.10 5.00
CA GLU A 186 -1.20 -10.17 5.08
C GLU A 186 0.02 -10.80 5.76
N ILE A 187 -0.21 -11.60 6.81
CA ILE A 187 0.87 -12.34 7.46
C ILE A 187 1.50 -13.33 6.49
N ALA A 188 0.72 -14.04 5.69
CA ALA A 188 1.24 -14.96 4.68
C ALA A 188 2.19 -14.26 3.70
N VAL A 189 1.82 -13.07 3.20
CA VAL A 189 2.70 -12.27 2.34
C VAL A 189 4.00 -11.93 3.07
N THR A 190 3.95 -11.47 4.32
CA THR A 190 5.20 -11.18 5.06
C THR A 190 6.07 -12.41 5.30
N LEU A 191 5.48 -13.60 5.52
CA LEU A 191 6.23 -14.86 5.63
C LEU A 191 6.92 -15.24 4.32
N HIS A 192 6.30 -14.95 3.17
CA HIS A 192 6.92 -15.12 1.87
C HIS A 192 8.12 -14.17 1.67
N LEU A 193 8.03 -12.94 2.17
CA LEU A 193 9.06 -11.93 2.01
C LEU A 193 10.26 -12.13 2.96
N HIS A 194 10.02 -12.67 4.15
CA HIS A 194 11.03 -12.75 5.21
C HIS A 194 10.94 -14.05 6.03
N ASP A 195 11.84 -14.99 5.76
CA ASP A 195 11.95 -16.26 6.49
C ASP A 195 12.11 -16.09 8.01
N SER A 196 12.73 -14.99 8.44
CA SER A 196 12.92 -14.67 9.87
C SER A 196 11.59 -14.50 10.64
N LEU A 197 10.48 -14.25 9.94
CA LEU A 197 9.15 -14.11 10.54
C LEU A 197 8.47 -15.46 10.78
N ILE A 198 8.93 -16.55 10.14
CA ILE A 198 8.40 -17.90 10.32
C ILE A 198 8.59 -18.35 11.77
N ALA A 199 9.77 -18.10 12.35
CA ALA A 199 10.09 -18.47 13.72
C ALA A 199 9.22 -17.76 14.78
N LYS A 200 8.50 -16.70 14.41
CA LYS A 200 7.57 -15.99 15.31
C LYS A 200 6.17 -16.62 15.35
N GLN A 201 5.83 -17.43 14.35
CA GLN A 201 4.50 -18.03 14.23
C GLN A 201 4.30 -19.14 15.25
N ARG A 202 3.13 -19.12 15.88
CA ARG A 202 2.68 -20.10 16.88
C ARG A 202 1.17 -20.04 17.02
N PRO A 203 0.51 -21.12 17.49
CA PRO A 203 -0.90 -21.06 17.86
C PRO A 203 -1.16 -19.94 18.88
N LEU A 204 -2.28 -19.25 18.70
CA LEU A 204 -2.77 -18.22 19.62
C LEU A 204 -4.18 -18.60 20.09
N PRO A 205 -4.64 -18.09 21.25
CA PRO A 205 -6.04 -18.19 21.64
C PRO A 205 -6.97 -17.56 20.60
N ASP A 206 -8.28 -17.80 20.74
CA ASP A 206 -9.26 -17.16 19.87
C ASP A 206 -9.18 -15.62 19.99
N PRO A 207 -9.22 -14.89 18.85
CA PRO A 207 -9.16 -13.44 18.85
C PRO A 207 -10.47 -12.83 19.35
N ALA A 208 -10.41 -11.56 19.77
CA ALA A 208 -11.63 -10.76 19.92
C ALA A 208 -12.32 -10.60 18.55
N PRO A 209 -13.66 -10.60 18.49
CA PRO A 209 -14.40 -10.49 17.24
C PRO A 209 -14.20 -9.12 16.58
N CYS A 210 -14.32 -9.05 15.25
CA CYS A 210 -14.29 -7.78 14.52
C CYS A 210 -15.33 -6.78 15.07
N GLY A 211 -15.04 -5.48 14.98
CA GLY A 211 -15.92 -4.45 15.53
C GLY A 211 -15.44 -3.03 15.26
N ALA A 212 -15.96 -2.09 16.03
CA ALA A 212 -15.69 -0.67 15.84
C ALA A 212 -14.26 -0.27 16.24
N ILE A 213 -13.68 0.65 15.47
CA ILE A 213 -12.37 1.27 15.71
C ILE A 213 -12.60 2.68 16.25
N HIS A 214 -11.98 3.00 17.38
CA HIS A 214 -11.99 4.32 18.02
C HIS A 214 -10.56 4.70 18.45
N GLY A 215 -10.40 5.41 19.57
CA GLY A 215 -9.09 5.80 20.08
C GLY A 215 -8.22 4.62 20.57
N PRO A 216 -6.91 4.82 20.75
CA PRO A 216 -5.96 3.74 21.03
C PRO A 216 -6.23 2.95 22.31
N ALA A 217 -6.66 3.63 23.38
CA ALA A 217 -7.03 2.95 24.63
C ALA A 217 -8.29 2.08 24.48
N ASP A 218 -9.24 2.53 23.65
CA ASP A 218 -10.44 1.76 23.33
C ASP A 218 -10.11 0.54 22.47
N PHE A 219 -9.30 0.75 21.44
CA PHE A 219 -8.83 -0.32 20.55
C PHE A 219 -8.14 -1.42 21.35
N ARG A 220 -7.16 -1.08 22.20
CA ARG A 220 -6.47 -2.09 23.04
C ARG A 220 -7.41 -2.78 24.03
N ARG A 221 -8.45 -2.10 24.53
CA ARG A 221 -9.43 -2.72 25.41
C ARG A 221 -10.30 -3.74 24.66
N ARG A 222 -10.72 -3.43 23.43
CA ARG A 222 -11.53 -4.31 22.58
C ARG A 222 -10.74 -5.47 22.00
N TYR A 223 -9.47 -5.22 21.66
CA TYR A 223 -8.57 -6.15 20.99
C TYR A 223 -7.29 -6.31 21.83
N PRO A 224 -7.31 -7.03 22.96
CA PRO A 224 -6.20 -7.01 23.94
C PRO A 224 -4.83 -7.43 23.40
N ASP A 225 -4.82 -8.33 22.42
CA ASP A 225 -3.61 -8.79 21.74
C ASP A 225 -3.42 -8.13 20.38
N GLY A 226 -4.29 -7.19 20.01
CA GLY A 226 -4.23 -6.39 18.79
C GLY A 226 -4.87 -7.02 17.55
N ARG A 227 -5.32 -8.27 17.60
CA ARG A 227 -6.02 -8.94 16.48
C ARG A 227 -7.49 -8.56 16.41
N MET A 228 -8.04 -8.46 15.20
CA MET A 228 -9.48 -8.26 14.96
C MET A 228 -10.04 -9.45 14.19
N GLY A 229 -10.61 -10.42 14.92
CA GLY A 229 -11.25 -11.62 14.35
C GLY A 229 -10.33 -12.55 13.55
N SER A 230 -9.01 -12.35 13.61
CA SER A 230 -8.04 -12.97 12.72
C SER A 230 -7.26 -14.13 13.35
N HIS A 231 -6.98 -15.15 12.53
CA HIS A 231 -6.17 -16.32 12.91
C HIS A 231 -4.89 -16.39 12.06
N PRO A 232 -3.89 -15.53 12.32
CA PRO A 232 -2.69 -15.42 11.48
C PRO A 232 -1.84 -16.69 11.42
N TYR A 233 -1.99 -17.63 12.36
CA TYR A 233 -1.26 -18.91 12.33
C TYR A 233 -1.67 -19.82 11.16
N LEU A 234 -2.77 -19.53 10.47
CA LEU A 234 -3.16 -20.24 9.24
C LEU A 234 -2.29 -19.84 8.03
N ALA A 235 -1.53 -18.75 8.14
CA ALA A 235 -0.68 -18.23 7.09
C ALA A 235 0.48 -19.18 6.79
N THR A 236 0.79 -19.34 5.51
CA THR A 236 2.02 -19.99 5.03
C THR A 236 2.72 -19.08 4.03
N ALA A 237 4.03 -19.23 3.86
CA ALA A 237 4.78 -18.51 2.83
C ALA A 237 4.27 -18.82 1.41
N GLU A 238 3.77 -20.03 1.18
CA GLU A 238 3.16 -20.43 -0.10
C GLU A 238 1.87 -19.64 -0.38
N HIS A 239 0.99 -19.49 0.61
CA HIS A 239 -0.19 -18.63 0.48
C HIS A 239 0.23 -17.19 0.18
N GLY A 240 1.31 -16.71 0.80
CA GLY A 240 1.84 -15.37 0.60
C GLY A 240 2.29 -15.10 -0.83
N ALA A 241 3.03 -16.03 -1.42
CA ALA A 241 3.43 -15.94 -2.83
C ALA A 241 2.21 -15.85 -3.75
N GLY A 242 1.20 -16.70 -3.52
CA GLY A 242 -0.04 -16.72 -4.31
C GLY A 242 -0.89 -15.45 -4.16
N LEU A 243 -0.98 -14.90 -2.94
CA LEU A 243 -1.71 -13.66 -2.66
C LEU A 243 -1.01 -12.45 -3.27
N LEU A 244 0.32 -12.39 -3.21
CA LEU A 244 1.12 -11.34 -3.84
C LEU A 244 0.92 -11.34 -5.36
N ASP A 245 1.02 -12.51 -6.01
CA ASP A 245 0.81 -12.62 -7.45
C ASP A 245 -0.61 -12.21 -7.87
N THR A 246 -1.62 -12.64 -7.10
CA THR A 246 -3.02 -12.27 -7.33
C THR A 246 -3.25 -10.77 -7.18
N ALA A 247 -2.67 -10.15 -6.14
CA ALA A 247 -2.74 -8.72 -5.92
C ALA A 247 -2.10 -7.94 -7.08
N VAL A 248 -0.90 -8.33 -7.49
CA VAL A 248 -0.19 -7.67 -8.59
C VAL A 248 -0.94 -7.80 -9.91
N THR A 249 -1.48 -8.97 -10.21
CA THR A 249 -2.26 -9.20 -11.43
C THR A 249 -3.49 -8.30 -11.47
N ALA A 250 -4.26 -8.25 -10.38
CA ALA A 250 -5.44 -7.40 -10.27
C ALA A 250 -5.09 -5.90 -10.40
N LEU A 251 -4.02 -5.45 -9.72
CA LEU A 251 -3.61 -4.05 -9.75
C LEU A 251 -2.96 -3.64 -11.08
N ARG A 252 -2.39 -4.58 -11.85
CA ARG A 252 -1.83 -4.31 -13.18
C ARG A 252 -2.91 -3.93 -14.18
N GLU A 253 -4.04 -4.64 -14.17
CA GLU A 253 -5.21 -4.29 -15.00
C GLU A 253 -5.76 -2.90 -14.64
N ASP A 254 -5.82 -2.59 -13.34
CA ASP A 254 -6.26 -1.27 -12.87
C ASP A 254 -5.27 -0.16 -13.27
N LEU A 255 -3.96 -0.43 -13.16
CA LEU A 255 -2.91 0.50 -13.56
C LEU A 255 -2.96 0.79 -15.06
N GLU A 256 -3.10 -0.23 -15.90
CA GLU A 256 -3.20 -0.08 -17.36
C GLU A 256 -4.41 0.77 -17.75
N THR A 257 -5.56 0.51 -17.14
CA THR A 257 -6.78 1.31 -17.32
C THR A 257 -6.57 2.74 -16.86
N PHE A 258 -5.91 2.94 -15.72
CA PHE A 258 -5.64 4.26 -15.15
C PHE A 258 -4.70 5.10 -16.01
N LEU A 259 -3.66 4.51 -16.58
CA LEU A 259 -2.71 5.21 -17.46
C LEU A 259 -3.32 5.56 -18.81
N SER A 260 -4.17 4.69 -19.36
CA SER A 260 -4.80 4.88 -20.68
C SER A 260 -6.03 5.78 -20.67
N ALA A 261 -6.65 6.02 -19.51
CA ALA A 261 -7.78 6.94 -19.37
C ALA A 261 -7.40 8.37 -19.81
N ALA A 262 -8.21 8.98 -20.68
CA ALA A 262 -8.03 10.34 -21.17
C ALA A 262 -8.18 11.40 -20.06
#